data_AF-A0AAN8SC01-F1
#
_entry.id   AF-A0AAN8SC01-F1
#
_cell.length_a   1.000
_cell.length_b   1.000
_cell.length_c   1.000
_cell.angle_alpha   90.00
_cell.angle_beta   90.00
_cell.angle_gamma   90.00
#
_symmetry.space_group_name_H-M   'P 1'
#
loop_
_entity.id
_entity.type
_entity.pdbx_description
1 polymer ?
#
loop_
_entity_poly.entity_id
_entity_poly.type
_entity_poly.pdbx_seq_one_letter_code
_entity_poly.pdbx_strand_id
1 'polypeptide(L)'
;MAEVDEAQKKKRAFRKFTFRGVDLDQLLDMPIELLMELMHARARRRFSRGLKRKPMALVKKLRKAKKKAPPNEKPEVVKTHLRNMIIVPEMVGSIVGVYNGKTFNQVEIKPEMIGHYLGEFSLTYKPVKHGRPGIGATHSSRFIPLK
;
A
#
# COMPACT_ATOMS: atom_id res chain seq x y z
N MET A 1 24.27 46.49 12.18
CA MET A 1 23.44 45.77 13.15
C MET A 1 22.19 45.27 12.42
N ALA A 2 22.24 44.05 11.90
CA ALA A 2 21.10 43.20 11.52
C ALA A 2 21.65 42.05 10.66
N GLU A 3 22.25 41.05 11.33
CA GLU A 3 22.39 39.73 10.74
C GLU A 3 20.98 39.14 10.64
N VAL A 4 20.50 38.92 9.42
CA VAL A 4 19.26 38.19 9.19
C VAL A 4 19.65 36.73 9.10
N ASP A 5 19.53 36.04 10.24
CA ASP A 5 19.67 34.60 10.38
C ASP A 5 18.62 33.91 9.47
N GLU A 6 19.00 33.65 8.23
CA GLU A 6 18.24 32.78 7.34
C GLU A 6 18.40 31.35 7.86
N ALA A 7 17.48 30.95 8.74
CA ALA A 7 17.33 29.57 9.17
C ALA A 7 17.11 28.68 7.94
N GLN A 8 18.21 28.14 7.39
CA GLN A 8 18.18 27.14 6.34
C GLN A 8 17.29 25.99 6.81
N LYS A 9 16.07 25.93 6.28
CA LYS A 9 15.21 24.75 6.39
C LYS A 9 16.04 23.57 5.89
N LYS A 10 16.57 22.75 6.81
CA LYS A 10 17.33 21.54 6.48
C LYS A 10 16.56 20.80 5.40
N LYS A 11 17.06 20.82 4.16
CA LYS A 11 16.48 20.06 3.06
C LYS A 11 16.42 18.63 3.58
N ARG A 12 15.20 18.06 3.70
CA ARG A 12 15.04 16.68 4.19
C ARG A 12 15.89 15.81 3.28
N ALA A 13 17.00 15.28 3.82
CA ALA A 13 17.84 14.38 3.07
C ALA A 13 16.97 13.21 2.60
N PHE A 14 17.05 12.88 1.32
CA PHE A 14 16.38 11.72 0.76
C PHE A 14 16.94 10.48 1.47
N ARG A 15 16.21 9.95 2.46
CA ARG A 15 16.63 8.76 3.18
C ARG A 15 16.43 7.57 2.25
N LYS A 16 17.52 6.87 1.94
CA LYS A 16 17.47 5.58 1.25
C LYS A 16 16.58 4.64 2.07
N PHE A 17 15.63 3.99 1.41
CA PHE A 17 14.73 3.06 2.08
C PHE A 17 15.50 1.79 2.46
N THR A 18 15.44 1.43 3.74
CA THR A 18 16.00 0.19 4.28
C THR A 18 14.89 -0.64 4.90
N PHE A 19 14.72 -1.89 4.48
CA PHE A 19 13.83 -2.85 5.12
C PHE A 19 14.64 -3.71 6.08
N ARG A 20 14.45 -3.50 7.39
CA ARG A 20 15.12 -4.28 8.45
C ARG A 20 16.66 -4.33 8.30
N GLY A 21 17.25 -3.20 7.91
CA GLY A 21 18.69 -3.07 7.71
C GLY A 21 19.20 -3.47 6.31
N VAL A 22 18.30 -3.88 5.41
CA VAL A 22 18.65 -4.26 4.03
C VAL A 22 18.15 -3.19 3.05
N ASP A 23 19.00 -2.81 2.09
CA ASP A 23 18.65 -1.86 1.04
C ASP A 23 17.67 -2.44 0.02
N LEU A 24 16.89 -1.57 -0.65
CA LEU A 24 15.93 -2.02 -1.67
C LEU A 24 16.59 -2.80 -2.81
N ASP A 25 17.76 -2.36 -3.29
CA ASP A 25 18.46 -3.01 -4.40
C ASP A 25 18.88 -4.43 -3.99
N GLN A 26 19.40 -4.58 -2.77
CA GLN A 26 19.75 -5.88 -2.20
C GLN A 26 18.52 -6.80 -2.05
N LEU A 27 17.36 -6.26 -1.63
CA LEU A 27 16.11 -7.03 -1.52
C LEU A 27 15.60 -7.57 -2.86
N LEU A 28 15.92 -6.91 -3.98
CA LEU A 28 15.50 -7.35 -5.31
C LEU A 28 16.34 -8.53 -5.81
N ASP A 29 17.62 -8.56 -5.45
CA ASP A 29 18.56 -9.62 -5.84
C ASP A 29 18.52 -10.82 -4.89
N MET A 30 17.95 -10.67 -3.71
CA MET A 30 17.86 -11.74 -2.71
C MET A 30 16.94 -12.90 -3.16
N PRO A 31 17.33 -14.16 -2.84
CA PRO A 31 16.44 -15.30 -2.99
C PRO A 31 15.25 -15.20 -2.03
N ILE A 32 14.14 -15.84 -2.43
CA ILE A 32 12.89 -15.83 -1.66
C ILE A 32 13.07 -16.36 -0.23
N GLU A 33 14.00 -17.30 -0.01
CA GLU A 33 14.25 -17.94 1.28
C GLU A 33 14.76 -16.95 2.33
N LEU A 34 15.79 -16.18 1.97
CA LEU A 34 16.33 -15.11 2.83
C LEU A 34 15.29 -14.01 3.04
N LEU A 35 14.49 -13.69 2.01
CA LEU A 35 13.40 -12.74 2.15
C LEU A 35 12.36 -13.21 3.19
N MET A 36 12.04 -14.51 3.25
CA MET A 36 11.09 -15.05 4.23
C MET A 36 11.56 -14.86 5.68
N GLU A 37 12.86 -14.90 5.93
CA GLU A 37 13.43 -14.68 7.26
C GLU A 37 13.26 -13.23 7.70
N LEU A 38 13.41 -12.28 6.77
CA LEU A 38 13.19 -10.87 7.05
C LEU A 38 11.70 -10.55 7.26
N MET A 39 10.78 -11.29 6.65
CA MET A 39 9.34 -11.01 6.76
C MET A 39 8.74 -11.35 8.13
N HIS A 40 7.58 -10.75 8.44
CA HIS A 40 6.83 -11.07 9.66
C HIS A 40 6.25 -12.50 9.65
N ALA A 41 5.96 -13.06 10.82
CA ALA A 41 5.56 -14.48 10.98
C ALA A 41 4.37 -14.90 10.08
N ARG A 42 3.33 -14.06 9.97
CA ARG A 42 2.17 -14.33 9.11
C ARG A 42 2.54 -14.39 7.61
N ALA A 43 3.46 -13.53 7.15
CA ALA A 43 3.95 -13.56 5.77
C ALA A 43 4.82 -14.79 5.53
N ARG A 44 5.77 -15.08 6.43
CA ARG A 44 6.61 -16.29 6.40
C ARG A 44 5.77 -17.57 6.32
N ARG A 45 4.76 -17.71 7.20
CA ARG A 45 3.81 -18.84 7.19
C ARG A 45 3.09 -18.99 5.85
N ARG A 46 2.77 -17.88 5.19
CA ARG A 46 2.10 -17.92 3.89
C ARG A 46 3.03 -18.38 2.78
N PHE A 47 4.27 -17.88 2.74
CA PHE A 47 5.26 -18.31 1.75
C PHE A 47 5.66 -19.77 1.96
N SER A 48 5.84 -20.21 3.21
CA SER A 48 6.11 -21.61 3.57
C SER A 48 4.99 -22.57 3.14
N ARG A 49 3.72 -22.13 3.17
CA ARG A 49 2.58 -22.89 2.63
C ARG A 49 2.49 -22.89 1.10
N GLY A 50 3.34 -22.11 0.43
CA GLY A 50 3.34 -21.95 -1.02
C GLY A 50 2.36 -20.89 -1.54
N LEU A 51 2.79 -20.18 -2.59
CA LEU A 51 1.94 -19.27 -3.35
C LEU A 51 1.17 -20.05 -4.43
N LYS A 52 -0.17 -19.94 -4.40
CA LYS A 52 -1.04 -20.52 -5.43
C LYS A 52 -0.78 -19.88 -6.80
N ARG A 53 -1.26 -20.53 -7.87
CA ARG A 53 -1.19 -20.04 -9.27
C ARG A 53 -1.68 -18.59 -9.46
N LYS A 54 -2.75 -18.18 -8.75
CA LYS A 54 -3.34 -16.83 -8.87
C LYS A 54 -2.36 -15.72 -8.44
N PRO A 55 -1.76 -15.74 -7.24
CA PRO A 55 -0.64 -14.87 -6.86
C PRO A 55 0.49 -14.79 -7.89
N MET A 56 0.97 -15.94 -8.38
CA MET A 56 2.07 -15.97 -9.36
C MET A 56 1.68 -15.32 -10.69
N ALA A 57 0.44 -15.52 -11.13
CA ALA A 57 -0.08 -14.86 -12.33
C ALA A 57 -0.15 -13.34 -12.17
N LEU A 58 -0.47 -12.82 -10.97
CA LEU A 58 -0.45 -11.39 -10.69
C LEU A 58 0.96 -10.81 -10.79
N VAL A 59 1.95 -11.46 -10.16
CA VAL A 59 3.36 -11.04 -10.24
C VAL A 59 3.83 -11.03 -11.69
N LYS A 60 3.51 -12.07 -12.49
CA LYS A 60 3.84 -12.11 -13.92
C LYS A 60 3.22 -10.95 -14.71
N LYS A 61 1.96 -10.59 -14.42
CA LYS A 61 1.30 -9.45 -15.06
C LYS A 61 1.98 -8.13 -14.70
N LEU A 62 2.35 -7.94 -13.43
CA LEU A 62 3.05 -6.74 -12.96
C LEU A 62 4.44 -6.62 -13.59
N ARG A 63 5.21 -7.71 -13.65
CA ARG A 63 6.50 -7.74 -14.37
C ARG A 63 6.33 -7.34 -15.85
N LYS A 64 5.29 -7.84 -16.51
CA LYS A 64 4.98 -7.48 -17.91
C LYS A 64 4.62 -5.99 -18.05
N ALA A 65 3.81 -5.46 -17.14
CA ALA A 65 3.43 -4.05 -17.15
C ALA A 65 4.65 -3.13 -16.90
N LYS A 66 5.50 -3.47 -15.92
CA LYS A 66 6.73 -2.74 -15.60
C LYS A 66 7.72 -2.74 -16.78
N LYS A 67 7.87 -3.87 -17.48
CA LYS A 67 8.74 -3.96 -18.67
C LYS A 67 8.23 -3.16 -19.88
N LYS A 68 6.91 -3.00 -20.00
CA LYS A 68 6.28 -2.27 -21.11
C LYS A 68 6.25 -0.75 -20.92
N ALA A 69 6.41 -0.28 -19.69
CA ALA A 69 6.37 1.13 -19.39
C ALA A 69 7.59 1.83 -20.02
N PRO A 70 7.41 2.99 -20.67
CA PRO A 70 8.53 3.78 -21.15
C PRO A 70 9.32 4.35 -19.96
N PRO A 71 10.61 4.68 -20.17
CA PRO A 71 11.44 5.25 -19.12
C PRO A 71 10.80 6.55 -18.58
N ASN A 72 10.78 6.69 -17.26
CA ASN A 72 10.15 7.78 -16.49
C ASN A 72 8.62 7.83 -16.45
N GLU A 73 7.90 6.90 -17.08
CA GLU A 73 6.44 6.81 -16.92
C GLU A 73 6.03 5.70 -15.96
N LYS A 74 4.89 5.89 -15.31
CA LYS A 74 4.32 4.87 -14.44
C LYS A 74 3.72 3.73 -15.26
N PRO A 75 3.88 2.48 -14.81
CA PRO A 75 3.35 1.33 -15.54
C PRO A 75 1.82 1.29 -15.52
N GLU A 76 1.26 0.58 -16.52
CA GLU A 76 -0.18 0.38 -16.66
C GLU A 76 -0.79 -0.27 -15.41
N VAL A 77 -1.99 0.18 -15.05
CA VAL A 77 -2.72 -0.28 -13.86
C VAL A 77 -3.17 -1.74 -14.02
N VAL A 78 -2.64 -2.63 -13.17
CA VAL A 78 -3.06 -4.03 -13.14
C VAL A 78 -4.17 -4.24 -12.10
N LYS A 79 -5.39 -4.55 -12.55
CA LYS A 79 -6.54 -4.82 -11.68
C LYS A 79 -6.47 -6.21 -11.05
N THR A 80 -6.79 -6.30 -9.76
CA THR A 80 -6.80 -7.56 -9.00
C THR A 80 -7.85 -7.59 -7.91
N HIS A 81 -8.40 -8.79 -7.68
CA HIS A 81 -9.25 -9.11 -6.52
C HIS A 81 -8.44 -9.75 -5.37
N LEU A 82 -7.14 -10.00 -5.58
CA LEU A 82 -6.29 -10.69 -4.62
C LEU A 82 -5.84 -9.75 -3.50
N ARG A 83 -6.76 -9.41 -2.61
CA ARG A 83 -6.48 -8.60 -1.42
C ARG A 83 -5.58 -9.30 -0.41
N ASN A 84 -5.56 -10.63 -0.46
CA ASN A 84 -4.71 -11.43 0.39
C ASN A 84 -3.25 -11.46 -0.10
N MET A 85 -2.86 -10.90 -1.25
CA MET A 85 -1.47 -10.90 -1.73
C MET A 85 -0.54 -10.07 -0.83
N ILE A 86 0.67 -10.57 -0.56
CA ILE A 86 1.72 -9.83 0.17
C ILE A 86 2.50 -9.02 -0.87
N ILE A 87 2.87 -7.79 -0.53
CA ILE A 87 3.71 -6.95 -1.36
C ILE A 87 5.14 -7.47 -1.30
N VAL A 88 5.63 -7.94 -2.45
CA VAL A 88 7.00 -8.43 -2.67
C VAL A 88 7.85 -7.28 -3.22
N PRO A 89 9.16 -7.20 -2.93
CA PRO A 89 10.04 -6.12 -3.41
C PRO A 89 9.93 -5.86 -4.92
N GLU A 90 9.75 -6.90 -5.74
CA GLU A 90 9.59 -6.77 -7.20
C GLU A 90 8.40 -5.91 -7.63
N MET A 91 7.36 -5.81 -6.80
CA MET A 91 6.13 -5.06 -7.11
C MET A 91 6.32 -3.56 -6.92
N VAL A 92 7.41 -3.12 -6.29
CA VAL A 92 7.69 -1.69 -6.04
C VAL A 92 7.76 -0.92 -7.35
N GLY A 93 7.08 0.22 -7.37
CA GLY A 93 6.90 1.08 -8.55
C GLY A 93 5.77 0.65 -9.49
N SER A 94 5.06 -0.45 -9.21
CA SER A 94 3.89 -0.85 -9.99
C SER A 94 2.61 -0.16 -9.49
N ILE A 95 1.64 0.06 -10.39
CA ILE A 95 0.29 0.50 -10.00
C ILE A 95 -0.65 -0.70 -9.99
N VAL A 96 -1.23 -0.99 -8.82
CA VAL A 96 -2.16 -2.10 -8.62
C VAL A 96 -3.56 -1.57 -8.33
N GLY A 97 -4.54 -1.97 -9.14
CA GLY A 97 -5.95 -1.72 -8.85
C GLY A 97 -6.48 -2.78 -7.89
N VAL A 98 -6.59 -2.46 -6.60
CA VAL A 98 -7.08 -3.39 -5.56
C VAL A 98 -8.60 -3.24 -5.43
N TYR A 99 -9.34 -4.32 -5.71
CA TYR A 99 -10.79 -4.33 -5.55
C TYR A 99 -11.20 -4.20 -4.08
N ASN A 100 -12.07 -3.25 -3.74
CA ASN A 100 -12.57 -3.06 -2.38
C ASN A 100 -13.95 -3.72 -2.11
N GLY A 101 -14.59 -4.26 -3.14
CA GLY A 101 -15.97 -4.77 -3.07
C GLY A 101 -16.95 -4.05 -4.01
N LYS A 102 -16.60 -2.84 -4.46
CA LYS A 102 -17.39 -2.01 -5.39
C LYS A 102 -16.54 -1.44 -6.53
N THR A 103 -15.35 -0.94 -6.22
CA THR A 103 -14.45 -0.26 -7.15
C THR A 103 -13.03 -0.83 -7.07
N PHE A 104 -12.24 -0.59 -8.11
CA PHE A 104 -10.80 -0.84 -8.08
C PHE A 104 -10.08 0.43 -7.64
N ASN A 105 -9.55 0.41 -6.42
CA ASN A 105 -8.76 1.51 -5.89
C ASN A 105 -7.34 1.38 -6.43
N GLN A 106 -6.83 2.43 -7.06
CA GLN A 106 -5.46 2.44 -7.58
C GLN A 106 -4.48 2.68 -6.43
N VAL A 107 -3.56 1.73 -6.25
CA VAL A 107 -2.52 1.78 -5.23
C VAL A 107 -1.18 1.75 -5.95
N GLU A 108 -0.42 2.84 -5.82
CA GLU A 108 0.98 2.90 -6.22
C GLU A 108 1.84 2.26 -5.14
N ILE A 109 2.55 1.18 -5.49
CA ILE A 109 3.33 0.40 -4.52
C ILE A 109 4.63 1.13 -4.22
N LYS A 110 4.75 1.62 -2.99
CA LYS A 110 5.96 2.26 -2.47
C LYS A 110 6.84 1.26 -1.70
N PRO A 111 8.15 1.52 -1.56
CA PRO A 111 9.05 0.63 -0.81
C PRO A 111 8.60 0.37 0.63
N GLU A 112 8.00 1.36 1.29
CA GLU A 112 7.53 1.26 2.68
C GLU A 112 6.37 0.27 2.86
N MET A 113 5.75 -0.15 1.76
CA MET A 113 4.65 -1.11 1.76
C MET A 113 5.11 -2.57 1.70
N ILE A 114 6.42 -2.82 1.56
CA ILE A 114 6.97 -4.19 1.50
C ILE A 114 6.59 -4.97 2.78
N GLY A 115 6.11 -6.20 2.59
CA GLY A 115 5.67 -7.08 3.68
C GLY A 115 4.22 -6.89 4.12
N HIS A 116 3.54 -5.81 3.70
CA HIS A 116 2.11 -5.61 3.96
C HIS A 116 1.23 -6.38 2.96
N TYR A 117 -0.04 -6.57 3.31
CA TYR A 117 -1.03 -7.14 2.39
C TYR A 117 -1.69 -6.06 1.52
N LEU A 118 -1.93 -6.37 0.24
CA LEU A 118 -2.62 -5.45 -0.68
C LEU A 118 -3.97 -4.95 -0.14
N GLY A 119 -4.67 -5.80 0.60
CA GLY A 119 -5.96 -5.48 1.20
C GLY A 119 -5.92 -4.36 2.24
N GLU A 120 -4.75 -4.08 2.84
CA GLU A 120 -4.57 -3.01 3.84
C GLU A 120 -4.63 -1.61 3.22
N PHE A 121 -4.28 -1.50 1.94
CA PHE A 121 -4.25 -0.22 1.20
C PHE A 121 -5.57 0.10 0.50
N SER A 122 -6.60 -0.73 0.67
CA SER A 122 -7.90 -0.56 0.04
C SER A 122 -9.02 -0.74 1.07
N LEU A 123 -9.56 0.39 1.53
CA LEU A 123 -10.68 0.45 2.46
C LEU A 123 -11.93 -0.16 1.83
N THR A 124 -12.52 -1.14 2.53
CA THR A 124 -13.75 -1.83 2.10
C THR A 124 -15.02 -1.08 2.40
N TYR A 125 -14.95 -0.21 3.39
CA TYR A 125 -16.07 0.54 3.90
C TYR A 125 -15.80 2.02 3.72
N LYS A 126 -16.86 2.80 3.71
CA LYS A 126 -16.78 4.26 3.80
C LYS A 126 -16.75 4.63 5.27
N PRO A 127 -15.72 5.32 5.78
CA PRO A 127 -15.69 5.78 7.16
C PRO A 127 -16.96 6.57 7.49
N VAL A 128 -17.68 6.13 8.52
CA VAL A 128 -18.89 6.82 8.98
C VAL A 128 -18.44 8.04 9.75
N LYS A 129 -18.79 9.23 9.25
CA LYS A 129 -18.66 10.47 10.02
C LYS A 129 -20.00 10.71 10.69
N HIS A 130 -19.99 10.82 12.01
CA HIS A 130 -21.19 11.23 12.73
C HIS A 130 -21.57 12.65 12.28
N GLY A 131 -22.77 12.76 11.71
CA GLY A 131 -23.39 14.06 11.48
C GLY A 131 -24.10 14.54 12.73
N ARG A 132 -24.83 15.66 12.61
CA ARG A 132 -25.85 15.97 13.61
C ARG A 132 -26.87 14.83 13.62
N PRO A 133 -27.29 14.34 14.80
CA PRO A 133 -28.41 13.43 14.89
C PRO A 133 -29.60 14.00 14.11
N GLY A 134 -30.20 13.20 13.23
CA GLY A 134 -31.48 13.57 12.63
C GLY A 134 -32.50 13.80 13.75
N ILE A 135 -33.45 14.72 13.52
CA ILE A 135 -34.53 14.97 14.48
C ILE A 135 -35.30 13.64 14.66
N GLY A 136 -35.37 13.14 15.89
CA GLY A 136 -35.96 11.83 16.23
C GLY A 136 -35.01 10.63 16.20
N ALA A 137 -33.73 10.78 15.84
CA ALA A 137 -32.77 9.68 15.77
C ALA A 137 -32.17 9.30 17.14
N THR A 138 -32.08 10.25 18.08
CA THR A 138 -31.66 10.00 19.48
C THR A 138 -32.81 10.27 20.44
N HIS A 139 -32.82 9.59 21.60
CA HIS A 139 -33.86 9.75 22.63
C HIS A 139 -34.03 11.22 23.09
N SER A 140 -32.93 11.99 23.13
CA SER A 140 -32.94 13.42 23.46
C SER A 140 -33.47 14.31 22.33
N SER A 141 -33.36 13.90 21.08
CA SER A 141 -33.83 14.66 19.91
C SER A 141 -35.32 14.47 19.59
N ARG A 142 -36.01 13.54 20.27
CA ARG A 142 -37.44 13.25 20.05
C ARG A 142 -38.36 14.41 20.45
N PHE A 143 -37.93 15.26 21.37
CA PHE A 143 -38.73 16.34 21.95
C PHE A 143 -38.30 17.73 21.48
N ILE A 144 -37.42 17.82 20.47
CA ILE A 144 -37.06 19.12 19.89
C ILE A 144 -38.22 19.57 18.99
N PRO A 145 -38.92 20.66 19.32
CA PRO A 145 -40.04 21.13 18.50
C PRO A 145 -39.54 21.60 17.13
N LEU A 146 -40.20 21.14 16.08
CA LEU A 146 -39.99 21.61 14.71
C LEU A 146 -40.61 23.00 14.58
N LYS A 147 -39.88 23.93 13.93
CA LYS A 147 -40.41 25.24 13.52
C LYS A 147 -40.73 25.21 12.03
#